data_AF-A0A8T5Q2D6-F1
#
_entry.id   AF-A0A8T5Q2D6-F1
#
_cell.length_a   1.000
_cell.length_b   1.000
_cell.length_c   1.000
_cell.angle_alpha   90.00
_cell.angle_beta   90.00
_cell.angle_gamma   90.00
#
_symmetry.space_group_name_H-M   'P 1'
#
loop_
_entity.id
_entity.type
_entity.pdbx_description
1 polymer ?
#
loop_
_entity_poly.entity_id
_entity_poly.type
_entity_poly.pdbx_seq_one_letter_code
_entity_poly.pdbx_strand_id
1 'polypeptide(L)'
;MFVLIFIALIIVFGFRGVQQIRVKREQLSIVEMKSDIQEIVEESVPVGVTETQRLELPKGKDICFIDLSQRVEVLGSSQIDEYPEVRDILTSGVEENIFVLEGNNIIDSTYARVCLESYPHFICTQFIARPLDLLIEGRGTCASIFFKEVIIAGDNQKNTDSYPADAVFIMRYKLMDWRETISLIPVTMWNDQGTLREYKYIVYAIPQAANIEASKIRTVLVEHGSINALVFGTVSGQAPGFVIKQLAFREEDYFSFWEKYQDIVLIGFDNEDSSLMAALYAAELNAPLIFVDDKNIKDYEEWIDKKKIHIIDTLDLGKNSDVLNVANLEIHVSGEELRTMVSGDFDMLKSLVEVKD
;
A
#
# COMPACT_ATOMS: atom_id res chain seq x y z
N MET A 1 42.88 40.17 -17.42
CA MET A 1 42.01 40.72 -16.36
C MET A 1 40.58 40.97 -16.84
N PHE A 2 40.35 41.84 -17.85
CA PHE A 2 38.99 42.13 -18.36
C PHE A 2 38.20 40.89 -18.83
N VAL A 3 38.84 39.95 -19.52
CA VAL A 3 38.19 38.70 -19.97
C VAL A 3 37.69 37.86 -18.79
N LEU A 4 38.46 37.77 -17.70
CA LEU A 4 38.06 37.01 -16.51
C LEU A 4 36.90 37.70 -15.77
N ILE A 5 36.91 39.04 -15.70
CA ILE A 5 35.79 39.80 -15.11
C ILE A 5 34.52 39.60 -15.94
N PHE A 6 34.63 39.62 -17.27
CA PHE A 6 33.50 39.40 -18.16
C PHE A 6 32.92 37.99 -18.04
N ILE A 7 33.77 36.96 -18.00
CA ILE A 7 33.35 35.56 -17.75
C ILE A 7 32.67 35.43 -16.39
N ALA A 8 33.24 36.02 -15.33
CA ALA A 8 32.64 36.00 -14.00
C ALA A 8 31.25 36.64 -13.97
N LEU A 9 31.06 37.77 -14.67
CA LEU A 9 29.76 38.42 -14.79
C LEU A 9 28.74 37.53 -15.52
N ILE A 10 29.12 36.91 -16.65
CA ILE A 10 28.24 35.98 -17.38
C ILE A 10 27.81 34.82 -16.47
N ILE A 11 28.74 34.25 -15.70
CA ILE A 11 28.42 33.15 -14.77
C ILE A 11 27.45 33.63 -13.68
N VAL A 12 27.68 34.79 -13.07
CA VAL A 12 26.80 35.33 -12.01
C VAL A 12 25.41 35.66 -12.54
N PHE A 13 25.32 36.34 -13.70
CA PHE A 13 24.03 36.65 -14.31
C PHE A 13 23.31 35.41 -14.83
N GLY A 14 24.04 34.46 -15.42
CA GLY A 14 23.50 33.17 -15.85
C GLY A 14 22.94 32.37 -14.67
N PHE A 15 23.67 32.31 -13.55
CA PHE A 15 23.23 31.62 -12.35
C PHE A 15 21.95 32.25 -11.76
N ARG A 16 21.90 33.59 -11.64
CA ARG A 16 20.69 34.28 -11.18
C ARG A 16 19.51 34.09 -12.12
N GLY A 17 19.74 34.13 -13.43
CA GLY A 17 18.71 33.87 -14.44
C GLY A 17 18.12 32.47 -14.30
N VAL A 18 18.96 31.45 -14.14
CA VAL A 18 18.52 30.06 -13.93
C VAL A 18 17.73 29.93 -12.63
N GLN A 19 18.16 30.56 -11.53
CA GLN A 19 17.42 30.55 -10.26
C GLN A 19 16.04 31.18 -10.38
N GLN A 20 15.92 32.34 -11.04
CA GLN A 20 14.63 32.99 -11.26
C GLN A 20 13.69 32.17 -12.13
N ILE A 21 14.21 31.48 -13.15
CA ILE A 21 13.41 30.58 -14.00
C ILE A 21 12.88 29.40 -13.18
N ARG A 22 13.68 28.82 -12.27
CA ARG A 22 13.23 27.72 -11.40
C ARG A 22 12.09 28.16 -10.49
N VAL A 23 12.24 29.28 -9.78
CA VAL A 23 11.20 29.83 -8.90
C VAL A 23 9.91 30.12 -9.68
N LYS A 24 10.00 30.73 -10.87
CA LYS A 24 8.82 30.98 -11.71
C LYS A 24 8.14 29.70 -12.18
N ARG A 25 8.91 28.65 -12.47
CA ARG A 25 8.36 27.35 -12.88
C ARG A 25 7.63 26.66 -11.73
N GLU A 26 8.18 26.75 -10.53
CA GLU A 26 7.54 26.23 -9.31
C GLU A 26 6.24 26.99 -9.00
N GLN A 27 6.26 28.32 -9.09
CA GLN A 27 5.04 29.13 -8.94
C GLN A 27 3.99 28.80 -10.00
N LEU A 28 4.41 28.62 -11.26
CA LEU A 28 3.49 28.22 -12.34
C LEU A 28 2.86 26.86 -12.05
N SER A 29 3.63 25.87 -11.58
CA SER A 29 3.08 24.55 -11.25
C SER A 29 2.07 24.59 -10.10
N ILE A 30 2.24 25.48 -9.12
CA ILE A 30 1.24 25.66 -8.04
C ILE A 30 -0.05 26.28 -8.59
N VAL A 31 0.07 27.27 -9.48
CA VAL A 31 -1.07 27.92 -10.12
C VAL A 31 -1.82 26.95 -11.03
N GLU A 32 -1.11 26.15 -11.83
CA GLU A 32 -1.69 25.10 -12.68
C GLU A 32 -2.45 24.08 -11.81
N MET A 33 -1.80 23.52 -10.78
CA MET A 33 -2.43 22.59 -9.85
C MET A 33 -3.71 23.16 -9.21
N LYS A 34 -3.68 24.42 -8.77
CA LYS A 34 -4.87 25.06 -8.18
C LYS A 34 -6.01 25.18 -9.18
N SER A 35 -5.69 25.61 -10.40
CA SER A 35 -6.66 25.70 -11.49
C SER A 35 -7.27 24.34 -11.76
N ASP A 36 -6.42 23.30 -11.88
CA ASP A 36 -6.86 21.94 -12.15
C ASP A 36 -7.77 21.42 -11.03
N ILE A 37 -7.38 21.59 -9.76
CA ILE A 37 -8.20 21.18 -8.61
C ILE A 37 -9.54 21.92 -8.60
N GLN A 38 -9.56 23.22 -8.86
CA GLN A 38 -10.79 24.00 -8.89
C GLN A 38 -11.69 23.57 -10.03
N GLU A 39 -11.16 23.44 -11.25
CA GLU A 39 -11.88 22.94 -12.42
C GLU A 39 -12.46 21.55 -12.14
N ILE A 40 -11.64 20.64 -11.61
CA ILE A 40 -12.07 19.30 -11.28
C ILE A 40 -13.19 19.35 -10.24
N VAL A 41 -13.02 20.02 -9.10
CA VAL A 41 -14.02 20.01 -8.01
C VAL A 41 -15.28 20.81 -8.34
N GLU A 42 -15.18 21.89 -9.11
CA GLU A 42 -16.30 22.77 -9.43
C GLU A 42 -17.08 22.34 -10.68
N GLU A 43 -16.38 21.85 -11.72
CA GLU A 43 -16.99 21.48 -13.00
C GLU A 43 -17.30 19.99 -13.10
N SER A 44 -16.65 19.15 -12.28
CA SER A 44 -16.60 17.71 -12.45
C SER A 44 -16.98 17.09 -11.11
N VAL A 45 -18.17 16.54 -10.94
CA VAL A 45 -18.47 15.18 -11.34
C VAL A 45 -19.96 15.05 -11.05
N PRO A 46 -20.80 14.62 -12.01
CA PRO A 46 -22.23 14.39 -11.73
C PRO A 46 -22.41 13.51 -10.51
N VAL A 47 -23.50 13.72 -9.75
CA VAL A 47 -23.74 12.94 -8.53
C VAL A 47 -23.63 11.45 -8.80
N GLY A 48 -22.76 10.76 -8.06
CA GLY A 48 -22.53 9.32 -8.15
C GLY A 48 -21.65 8.87 -9.33
N VAL A 49 -21.04 9.79 -10.07
CA VAL A 49 -19.95 9.47 -10.99
C VAL A 49 -18.63 9.48 -10.21
N THR A 50 -17.70 8.63 -10.63
CA THR A 50 -16.35 8.56 -10.07
C THR A 50 -15.35 8.68 -11.22
N GLU A 51 -14.40 9.61 -11.12
CA GLU A 51 -13.34 9.80 -12.10
C GLU A 51 -11.97 9.77 -11.44
N THR A 52 -10.98 9.20 -12.13
CA THR A 52 -9.58 9.29 -11.71
C THR A 52 -8.92 10.45 -12.45
N GLN A 53 -8.44 11.44 -11.70
CA GLN A 53 -7.75 12.62 -12.21
C GLN A 53 -6.30 12.59 -11.77
N ARG A 54 -5.40 12.90 -12.70
CA ARG A 54 -3.96 12.88 -12.45
C ARG A 54 -3.45 14.31 -12.32
N LEU A 55 -3.09 14.70 -11.10
CA LEU A 55 -2.58 16.03 -10.77
C LEU A 55 -1.06 16.05 -10.72
N GLU A 56 -0.45 16.96 -11.47
CA GLU A 56 0.98 17.23 -11.35
C GLU A 56 1.21 18.15 -10.14
N LEU A 57 2.02 17.70 -9.18
CA LEU A 57 2.26 18.44 -7.95
C LEU A 57 3.68 19.02 -7.88
N PRO A 58 3.82 20.21 -7.26
CA PRO A 58 5.13 20.81 -7.04
C PRO A 58 5.99 19.89 -6.16
N LYS A 59 7.20 19.56 -6.63
CA LYS A 59 8.10 18.62 -5.95
C LYS A 59 8.52 19.15 -4.58
N GLY A 60 8.53 18.26 -3.57
CA GLY A 60 9.01 18.60 -2.22
C GLY A 60 8.08 19.53 -1.45
N LYS A 61 6.81 19.60 -1.86
CA LYS A 61 5.75 20.30 -1.14
C LYS A 61 4.75 19.29 -0.60
N ASP A 62 4.11 19.65 0.49
CA ASP A 62 2.98 18.89 1.02
C ASP A 62 1.69 19.59 0.57
N ILE A 63 0.65 18.82 0.31
CA ILE A 63 -0.69 19.35 0.02
C ILE A 63 -1.68 18.79 1.02
N CYS A 64 -2.45 19.68 1.61
CA CYS A 64 -3.45 19.36 2.61
C CYS A 64 -4.83 19.69 2.11
N PHE A 65 -5.75 18.74 2.18
CA PHE A 65 -7.17 18.90 1.87
C PHE A 65 -7.97 18.80 3.16
N ILE A 66 -8.95 19.71 3.31
CA ILE A 66 -9.73 19.84 4.54
C ILE A 66 -11.21 19.91 4.18
N ASP A 67 -12.03 19.15 4.90
CA ASP A 67 -13.47 19.32 4.84
C ASP A 67 -13.89 20.43 5.81
N LEU A 68 -14.19 21.61 5.27
CA LEU A 68 -14.64 22.75 6.10
C LEU A 68 -15.98 22.51 6.79
N SER A 69 -16.81 21.59 6.29
CA SER A 69 -18.07 21.24 6.96
C SER A 69 -17.82 20.51 8.29
N GLN A 70 -16.64 19.90 8.43
CA GLN A 70 -16.19 19.18 9.63
C GLN A 70 -15.10 19.95 10.40
N ARG A 71 -14.99 21.27 10.23
CA ARG A 71 -13.93 22.12 10.83
C ARG A 71 -13.72 21.88 12.34
N VAL A 72 -14.79 21.66 13.11
CA VAL A 72 -14.69 21.41 14.57
C VAL A 72 -13.98 20.10 14.86
N GLU A 73 -14.26 19.05 14.08
CA GLU A 73 -13.65 17.73 14.25
C GLU A 73 -12.20 17.75 13.81
N VAL A 74 -11.89 18.42 12.69
CA VAL A 74 -10.52 18.67 12.21
C VAL A 74 -9.69 19.36 13.30
N LEU A 75 -10.18 20.48 13.84
CA LEU A 75 -9.49 21.27 14.88
C LEU A 75 -9.34 20.53 16.23
N GLY A 76 -10.17 19.51 16.46
CA GLY A 76 -10.11 18.65 17.64
C GLY A 76 -9.23 17.41 17.46
N SER A 77 -8.80 17.10 16.24
CA SER A 77 -7.89 15.98 15.95
C SER A 77 -6.48 16.26 16.42
N SER A 78 -5.71 15.23 16.79
CA SER A 78 -4.28 15.39 17.08
C SER A 78 -3.44 15.53 15.82
N GLN A 79 -3.93 15.05 14.68
CA GLN A 79 -3.23 15.08 13.39
C GLN A 79 -3.02 16.52 12.89
N ILE A 80 -3.98 17.43 13.12
CA ILE A 80 -3.83 18.84 12.73
C ILE A 80 -2.74 19.57 13.53
N ASP A 81 -2.32 19.03 14.70
CA ASP A 81 -1.26 19.63 15.52
C ASP A 81 0.12 19.53 14.87
N GLU A 82 0.29 18.62 13.91
CA GLU A 82 1.50 18.53 13.07
C GLU A 82 1.61 19.70 12.08
N TYR A 83 0.50 20.41 11.82
CA TYR A 83 0.39 21.50 10.84
C TYR A 83 -0.11 22.79 11.50
N PRO A 84 0.69 23.42 12.39
CA PRO A 84 0.24 24.54 13.23
C PRO A 84 -0.25 25.75 12.43
N GLU A 85 0.37 26.08 11.29
CA GLU A 85 -0.09 27.20 10.45
C GLU A 85 -1.46 26.94 9.84
N VAL A 86 -1.73 25.71 9.41
CA VAL A 86 -3.04 25.32 8.88
C VAL A 86 -4.09 25.40 9.97
N ARG A 87 -3.77 24.92 11.18
CA ARG A 87 -4.63 25.02 12.36
C ARG A 87 -4.97 26.47 12.71
N ASP A 88 -3.98 27.36 12.69
CA ASP A 88 -4.17 28.78 13.00
C ASP A 88 -5.09 29.45 11.98
N ILE A 89 -4.91 29.16 10.69
CA ILE A 89 -5.79 29.66 9.62
C ILE A 89 -7.23 29.17 9.81
N LEU A 90 -7.42 27.87 10.06
CA LEU A 90 -8.76 27.31 10.30
C LEU A 90 -9.43 27.92 11.55
N THR A 91 -8.65 28.15 12.61
CA THR A 91 -9.14 28.78 13.86
C THR A 91 -9.54 30.24 13.63
N SER A 92 -8.88 30.94 12.71
CA SER A 92 -9.22 32.32 12.35
C SER A 92 -10.51 32.44 11.53
N GLY A 93 -11.08 31.32 11.05
CA GLY A 93 -12.31 31.30 10.28
C GLY A 93 -12.13 31.59 8.79
N VAL A 94 -10.91 31.41 8.26
CA VAL A 94 -10.65 31.49 6.83
C VAL A 94 -11.32 30.30 6.13
N GLU A 95 -11.91 30.58 4.97
CA GLU A 95 -12.69 29.61 4.17
C GLU A 95 -11.83 28.89 3.11
N GLU A 96 -10.51 28.90 3.25
CA GLU A 96 -9.61 28.11 2.40
C GLU A 96 -9.44 26.72 3.01
N ASN A 97 -9.31 25.71 2.15
CA ASN A 97 -9.33 24.32 2.58
C ASN A 97 -8.40 23.40 1.78
N ILE A 98 -7.61 23.99 0.90
CA ILE A 98 -6.53 23.32 0.20
C ILE A 98 -5.29 24.15 0.41
N PHE A 99 -4.31 23.58 1.10
CA PHE A 99 -3.07 24.26 1.49
C PHE A 99 -1.88 23.58 0.84
N VAL A 100 -0.98 24.37 0.26
CA VAL A 100 0.32 23.91 -0.22
C VAL A 100 1.37 24.37 0.78
N LEU A 101 2.16 23.43 1.27
CA LEU A 101 3.14 23.65 2.33
C LEU A 101 4.57 23.42 1.83
N GLU A 102 5.50 24.21 2.36
CA GLU A 102 6.94 23.93 2.31
C GLU A 102 7.46 23.77 3.74
N GLY A 103 7.61 22.51 4.17
CA GLY A 103 7.75 22.19 5.58
C GLY A 103 6.48 22.61 6.32
N ASN A 104 6.60 23.46 7.34
CA ASN A 104 5.44 23.92 8.11
C ASN A 104 4.85 25.25 7.60
N ASN A 105 5.42 25.83 6.54
CA ASN A 105 4.98 27.13 6.03
C ASN A 105 3.97 26.98 4.91
N ILE A 106 2.85 27.70 5.01
CA ILE A 106 1.86 27.80 3.92
C ILE A 106 2.44 28.71 2.84
N ILE A 107 2.76 28.11 1.68
CA ILE A 107 3.24 28.87 0.52
C ILE A 107 2.10 29.34 -0.37
N ASP A 108 0.98 28.62 -0.35
CA ASP A 108 -0.21 28.98 -1.10
C ASP A 108 -1.45 28.25 -0.58
N SER A 109 -2.63 28.81 -0.81
CA SER A 109 -3.90 28.24 -0.35
C SER A 109 -5.06 28.56 -1.30
N THR A 110 -6.05 27.68 -1.38
CA THR A 110 -7.25 27.91 -2.19
C THR A 110 -8.48 27.26 -1.55
N TYR A 111 -9.65 27.69 -2.02
CA TYR A 111 -10.92 27.07 -1.70
C TYR A 111 -11.37 26.15 -2.84
N ALA A 112 -11.87 24.97 -2.47
CA ALA A 112 -12.66 24.10 -3.32
C ALA A 112 -13.71 23.35 -2.48
N ARG A 113 -14.81 22.92 -3.09
CA ARG A 113 -15.88 22.17 -2.41
C ARG A 113 -15.49 20.70 -2.20
N VAL A 114 -14.65 20.44 -1.20
CA VAL A 114 -14.14 19.10 -0.86
C VAL A 114 -14.93 18.50 0.30
N CYS A 115 -15.28 17.23 0.19
CA CYS A 115 -15.77 16.41 1.29
C CYS A 115 -14.79 15.28 1.59
N LEU A 116 -14.51 15.01 2.86
CA LEU A 116 -13.65 13.91 3.28
C LEU A 116 -14.45 13.03 4.23
N GLU A 117 -14.63 11.75 3.92
CA GLU A 117 -15.49 10.87 4.73
C GLU A 117 -14.80 10.35 5.99
N SER A 118 -13.51 10.04 5.89
CA SER A 118 -12.75 9.49 7.00
C SER A 118 -12.36 10.58 7.99
N TYR A 119 -12.58 10.30 9.28
CA TYR A 119 -11.99 11.09 10.36
C TYR A 119 -10.45 11.04 10.23
N PRO A 120 -9.71 12.16 10.37
CA PRO A 120 -10.13 13.44 10.94
C PRO A 120 -10.70 14.47 9.95
N HIS A 121 -11.25 14.04 8.81
CA HIS A 121 -11.79 14.91 7.75
C HIS A 121 -10.75 15.89 7.19
N PHE A 122 -9.51 15.42 7.21
CA PHE A 122 -8.29 16.15 6.88
C PHE A 122 -7.23 15.17 6.42
N ILE A 123 -6.53 15.50 5.35
CA ILE A 123 -5.46 14.68 4.81
C ILE A 123 -4.36 15.57 4.23
N CYS A 124 -3.13 15.35 4.68
CA CYS A 124 -1.93 15.94 4.10
C CYS A 124 -1.06 14.83 3.52
N THR A 125 -0.44 15.09 2.39
CA THR A 125 0.48 14.14 1.76
C THR A 125 1.67 14.85 1.14
N GLN A 126 2.84 14.22 1.26
CA GLN A 126 4.11 14.72 0.79
C GLN A 126 4.45 14.17 -0.60
N PHE A 127 4.80 15.06 -1.54
CA PHE A 127 5.07 14.66 -2.91
C PHE A 127 6.55 14.48 -3.24
N ILE A 128 6.98 13.22 -3.30
CA ILE A 128 8.36 12.80 -3.63
C ILE A 128 8.51 12.56 -5.15
N ALA A 129 7.97 13.46 -5.98
CA ALA A 129 8.19 13.55 -7.44
C ALA A 129 7.40 12.58 -8.36
N ARG A 130 6.15 12.25 -8.02
CA ARG A 130 5.19 11.66 -8.96
C ARG A 130 3.89 12.48 -8.98
N PRO A 131 3.17 12.53 -10.11
CA PRO A 131 1.81 13.05 -10.13
C PRO A 131 0.90 12.23 -9.23
N LEU A 132 -0.05 12.92 -8.62
CA LEU A 132 -1.06 12.36 -7.74
C LEU A 132 -2.26 11.89 -8.54
N ASP A 133 -2.58 10.61 -8.45
CA ASP A 133 -3.86 10.10 -8.93
C ASP A 133 -4.91 10.32 -7.83
N LEU A 134 -5.82 11.28 -8.06
CA LEU A 134 -7.01 11.50 -7.25
C LEU A 134 -8.17 10.71 -7.82
N LEU A 135 -8.82 9.89 -7.02
CA LEU A 135 -10.16 9.39 -7.31
C LEU A 135 -11.16 10.40 -6.75
N ILE A 136 -12.03 10.91 -7.61
CA ILE A 136 -12.94 12.01 -7.29
C ILE A 136 -14.36 11.55 -7.54
N GLU A 137 -15.18 11.63 -6.50
CA GLU A 137 -16.59 11.24 -6.55
C GLU A 137 -17.49 12.47 -6.34
N GLY A 138 -18.39 12.71 -7.28
CA GLY A 138 -19.35 13.81 -7.19
C GLY A 138 -20.47 13.52 -6.19
N ARG A 139 -20.64 14.38 -5.18
CA ARG A 139 -21.70 14.26 -4.16
C ARG A 139 -22.73 15.38 -4.20
N GLY A 140 -22.76 16.11 -5.31
CA GLY A 140 -23.71 17.19 -5.55
C GLY A 140 -23.22 18.53 -5.03
N THR A 141 -23.04 18.66 -3.71
CA THR A 141 -22.55 19.92 -3.12
C THR A 141 -21.04 19.98 -2.95
N CYS A 142 -20.36 18.85 -3.09
CA CYS A 142 -18.91 18.72 -2.96
C CYS A 142 -18.40 17.53 -3.77
N ALA A 143 -17.09 17.45 -3.90
CA ALA A 143 -16.37 16.31 -4.44
C ALA A 143 -15.66 15.58 -3.30
N SER A 144 -15.88 14.27 -3.19
CA SER A 144 -15.08 13.43 -2.31
C SER A 144 -13.76 13.14 -2.99
N ILE A 145 -12.66 13.40 -2.28
CA ILE A 145 -11.31 13.18 -2.78
C ILE A 145 -10.73 11.97 -2.06
N PHE A 146 -10.31 10.98 -2.85
CA PHE A 146 -9.56 9.83 -2.36
C PHE A 146 -8.20 9.83 -3.03
N PHE A 147 -7.14 9.72 -2.23
CA PHE A 147 -5.80 9.53 -2.76
C PHE A 147 -5.73 8.09 -3.23
N LYS A 148 -5.53 7.88 -4.53
CA LYS A 148 -5.05 6.60 -4.98
C LYS A 148 -3.59 6.57 -4.58
N GLU A 149 -3.32 6.10 -3.36
CA GLU A 149 -1.96 5.87 -2.93
C GLU A 149 -1.31 5.00 -4.00
N VAL A 150 -0.33 5.58 -4.70
CA VAL A 150 0.59 4.79 -5.49
C VAL A 150 1.42 4.09 -4.44
N ILE A 151 0.95 2.91 -4.03
CA ILE A 151 1.75 1.95 -3.30
C ILE A 151 2.98 1.76 -4.18
N ILE A 152 4.08 2.41 -3.82
CA ILE A 152 5.36 2.19 -4.49
C ILE A 152 5.78 0.83 -3.97
N ALA A 153 5.28 -0.23 -4.60
CA ALA A 153 5.87 -1.54 -4.48
C ALA A 153 7.36 -1.33 -4.64
N GLY A 154 8.14 -1.71 -3.62
CA GLY A 154 9.58 -1.65 -3.75
C GLY A 154 10.04 -2.55 -4.87
N ASP A 155 11.35 -2.61 -5.08
CA ASP A 155 11.98 -3.49 -6.06
C ASP A 155 11.97 -4.95 -5.58
N ASN A 156 10.77 -5.45 -5.24
CA ASN A 156 10.46 -6.81 -4.87
C ASN A 156 10.27 -7.64 -6.14
N GLN A 157 10.93 -8.78 -6.20
CA GLN A 157 10.98 -9.66 -7.36
C GLN A 157 10.65 -11.08 -6.92
N LYS A 158 9.61 -11.65 -7.54
CA LYS A 158 9.24 -13.05 -7.31
C LYS A 158 10.28 -13.97 -7.91
N ASN A 159 10.59 -15.05 -7.20
CA ASN A 159 11.35 -16.15 -7.74
C ASN A 159 10.45 -16.99 -8.65
N THR A 160 10.43 -16.66 -9.95
CA THR A 160 9.53 -17.34 -10.91
C THR A 160 9.80 -18.83 -11.07
N ASP A 161 10.99 -19.33 -10.72
CA ASP A 161 11.31 -20.76 -10.73
C ASP A 161 10.53 -21.54 -9.65
N SER A 162 10.03 -20.86 -8.62
CA SER A 162 9.16 -21.44 -7.58
C SER A 162 7.72 -21.65 -8.07
N TYR A 163 7.35 -21.18 -9.26
CA TYR A 163 5.99 -21.19 -9.81
C TYR A 163 5.93 -22.02 -11.10
N PRO A 164 5.55 -23.32 -11.03
CA PRO A 164 5.26 -24.09 -12.22
C PRO A 164 4.11 -23.45 -13.01
N ALA A 165 4.18 -23.51 -14.33
CA ALA A 165 3.08 -23.06 -15.18
C ALA A 165 1.77 -23.74 -14.78
N ASP A 166 0.69 -22.96 -14.72
CA ASP A 166 -0.67 -23.40 -14.38
C ASP A 166 -0.79 -24.09 -13.01
N ALA A 167 0.13 -23.84 -12.07
CA ALA A 167 0.09 -24.49 -10.76
C ALA A 167 -1.18 -24.16 -9.96
N VAL A 168 -1.71 -25.15 -9.25
CA VAL A 168 -2.69 -24.93 -8.18
C VAL A 168 -1.96 -25.03 -6.84
N PHE A 169 -2.10 -23.97 -6.03
CA PHE A 169 -1.62 -23.95 -4.67
C PHE A 169 -2.66 -24.61 -3.78
N ILE A 170 -2.22 -25.57 -2.98
CA ILE A 170 -3.10 -26.34 -2.12
C ILE A 170 -2.54 -26.28 -0.71
N MET A 171 -3.35 -25.82 0.23
CA MET A 171 -2.99 -25.81 1.64
C MET A 171 -3.93 -26.69 2.45
N ARG A 172 -3.36 -27.42 3.41
CA ARG A 172 -4.15 -28.06 4.46
C ARG A 172 -4.54 -27.01 5.50
N TYR A 173 -5.83 -26.77 5.65
CA TYR A 173 -6.34 -25.96 6.75
C TYR A 173 -6.09 -26.69 8.07
N LYS A 174 -5.28 -26.08 8.92
CA LYS A 174 -5.15 -26.47 10.31
C LYS A 174 -6.07 -25.53 11.08
N LEU A 175 -7.12 -26.06 11.71
CA LEU A 175 -8.20 -25.32 12.40
C LEU A 175 -7.75 -24.22 13.40
N MET A 176 -6.46 -24.08 13.70
CA MET A 176 -5.89 -23.08 14.62
C MET A 176 -4.77 -22.23 14.00
N ASP A 177 -4.49 -22.39 12.70
CA ASP A 177 -3.33 -21.76 12.05
C ASP A 177 -3.74 -21.01 10.77
N TRP A 178 -4.75 -20.16 10.93
CA TRP A 178 -5.21 -19.27 9.86
C TRP A 178 -4.08 -18.38 9.33
N ARG A 179 -3.07 -18.07 10.15
CA ARG A 179 -1.89 -17.24 9.80
C ARG A 179 -1.14 -17.79 8.61
N GLU A 180 -0.85 -19.09 8.60
CA GLU A 180 -0.17 -19.74 7.47
C GLU A 180 -1.02 -19.64 6.20
N THR A 181 -2.34 -19.84 6.34
CA THR A 181 -3.30 -19.75 5.21
C THR A 181 -3.32 -18.36 4.60
N ILE A 182 -3.35 -17.33 5.44
CA ILE A 182 -3.38 -15.93 5.02
C ILE A 182 -2.01 -15.48 4.48
N SER A 183 -0.91 -15.96 5.05
CA SER A 183 0.45 -15.64 4.60
C SER A 183 0.73 -16.12 3.16
N LEU A 184 0.02 -17.13 2.67
CA LEU A 184 0.14 -17.60 1.29
C LEU A 184 -0.55 -16.70 0.26
N ILE A 185 -1.44 -15.79 0.66
CA ILE A 185 -2.09 -14.86 -0.29
C ILE A 185 -1.06 -14.05 -1.09
N PRO A 186 -0.07 -13.37 -0.49
CA PRO A 186 0.97 -12.67 -1.25
C PRO A 186 1.93 -13.63 -2.00
N VAL A 187 1.85 -14.94 -1.76
CA VAL A 187 2.57 -15.96 -2.56
C VAL A 187 1.78 -16.29 -3.81
N THR A 188 0.48 -16.51 -3.70
CA THR A 188 -0.39 -16.95 -4.80
C THR A 188 -0.91 -15.80 -5.64
N MET A 189 -0.87 -14.57 -5.12
CA MET A 189 -1.31 -13.38 -5.80
C MET A 189 -0.32 -12.25 -5.51
N TRP A 190 0.03 -11.47 -6.53
CA TRP A 190 0.84 -10.27 -6.33
C TRP A 190 0.72 -9.29 -7.49
N ASN A 191 1.03 -8.03 -7.23
CA ASN A 191 1.14 -7.02 -8.28
C ASN A 191 2.55 -7.07 -8.91
N ASP A 192 2.60 -7.34 -10.20
CA ASP A 192 3.81 -7.33 -11.04
C ASP A 192 3.79 -6.06 -11.91
N GLN A 193 4.34 -4.97 -11.37
CA GLN A 193 4.47 -3.67 -12.07
C GLN A 193 3.14 -3.12 -12.63
N GLY A 194 2.07 -3.21 -11.84
CA GLY A 194 0.72 -2.79 -12.20
C GLY A 194 -0.13 -3.89 -12.85
N THR A 195 0.44 -5.08 -13.07
CA THR A 195 -0.31 -6.26 -13.55
C THR A 195 -0.50 -7.24 -12.41
N LEU A 196 -1.75 -7.46 -12.01
CA LEU A 196 -2.06 -8.48 -11.02
C LEU A 196 -1.79 -9.88 -11.58
N ARG A 197 -0.96 -10.65 -10.87
CA ARG A 197 -0.71 -12.08 -11.10
C ARG A 197 -1.50 -12.88 -10.08
N GLU A 198 -2.12 -13.96 -10.52
CA GLU A 198 -2.94 -14.84 -9.69
C GLU A 198 -2.71 -16.30 -10.04
N TYR A 199 -2.58 -17.14 -9.01
CA TYR A 199 -2.65 -18.59 -9.05
C TYR A 199 -3.83 -19.07 -8.22
N LYS A 200 -4.42 -20.21 -8.64
CA LYS A 200 -5.53 -20.82 -7.88
C LYS A 200 -5.05 -21.30 -6.52
N TYR A 201 -5.76 -20.91 -5.47
CA TYR A 201 -5.43 -21.23 -4.10
C TYR A 201 -6.58 -21.95 -3.39
N ILE A 202 -6.37 -23.22 -3.08
CA ILE A 202 -7.38 -24.13 -2.55
C ILE A 202 -6.99 -24.51 -1.12
N VAL A 203 -7.93 -24.36 -0.20
CA VAL A 203 -7.74 -24.66 1.22
C VAL A 203 -8.62 -25.85 1.59
N TYR A 204 -8.00 -26.97 1.97
CA TYR A 204 -8.73 -28.16 2.41
C TYR A 204 -8.93 -28.18 3.92
N ALA A 205 -10.19 -28.24 4.37
CA ALA A 205 -10.57 -28.44 5.76
C ALA A 205 -10.38 -29.90 6.19
N ILE A 206 -9.16 -30.29 6.56
CA ILE A 206 -8.84 -31.68 6.94
C ILE A 206 -8.59 -31.78 8.46
N PRO A 207 -9.02 -32.86 9.14
CA PRO A 207 -8.65 -33.11 10.53
C PRO A 207 -7.13 -33.03 10.78
N GLN A 208 -6.71 -32.50 11.93
CA GLN A 208 -5.33 -32.08 12.27
C GLN A 208 -4.20 -33.11 12.05
N ALA A 209 -4.49 -34.39 11.80
CA ALA A 209 -3.49 -35.44 11.61
C ALA A 209 -3.56 -36.17 10.25
N ALA A 210 -4.50 -35.82 9.39
CA ALA A 210 -4.65 -36.49 8.10
C ALA A 210 -3.79 -35.83 7.01
N ASN A 211 -3.24 -36.68 6.14
CA ASN A 211 -2.58 -36.28 4.90
C ASN A 211 -3.63 -35.94 3.85
N ILE A 212 -3.31 -35.03 2.93
CA ILE A 212 -4.16 -34.80 1.75
C ILE A 212 -4.01 -36.00 0.82
N GLU A 213 -5.10 -36.68 0.48
CA GLU A 213 -5.04 -37.79 -0.46
C GLU A 213 -4.74 -37.28 -1.87
N ALA A 214 -3.79 -37.92 -2.56
CA ALA A 214 -3.42 -37.56 -3.93
C ALA A 214 -4.61 -37.67 -4.91
N SER A 215 -5.60 -38.51 -4.62
CA SER A 215 -6.87 -38.60 -5.36
C SER A 215 -7.68 -37.31 -5.27
N LYS A 216 -7.76 -36.68 -4.10
CA LYS A 216 -8.44 -35.38 -3.90
C LYS A 216 -7.73 -34.27 -4.66
N ILE A 217 -6.40 -34.21 -4.56
CA ILE A 217 -5.57 -33.26 -5.31
C ILE A 217 -5.79 -33.43 -6.82
N ARG A 218 -5.81 -34.67 -7.31
CA ARG A 218 -6.09 -34.96 -8.72
C ARG A 218 -7.44 -34.40 -9.16
N THR A 219 -8.49 -34.55 -8.35
CA THR A 219 -9.81 -33.99 -8.68
C THR A 219 -9.75 -32.49 -8.87
N VAL A 220 -9.12 -31.76 -7.94
CA VAL A 220 -8.93 -30.30 -8.03
C VAL A 220 -8.10 -29.92 -9.26
N LEU A 221 -7.02 -30.63 -9.54
CA LEU A 221 -6.20 -30.36 -10.72
C LEU A 221 -7.00 -30.54 -12.02
N VAL A 222 -7.83 -31.58 -12.12
CA VAL A 222 -8.72 -31.79 -13.27
C VAL A 222 -9.78 -30.69 -13.37
N GLU A 223 -10.39 -30.29 -12.25
CA GLU A 223 -11.41 -29.22 -12.20
C GLU A 223 -10.86 -27.88 -12.70
N HIS A 224 -9.60 -27.55 -12.40
CA HIS A 224 -8.96 -26.30 -12.82
C HIS A 224 -8.09 -26.44 -14.09
N GLY A 225 -8.13 -27.59 -14.78
CA GLY A 225 -7.36 -27.80 -16.01
C GLY A 225 -5.84 -27.76 -15.82
N SER A 226 -5.36 -28.08 -14.62
CA SER A 226 -3.95 -28.07 -14.24
C SER A 226 -3.37 -29.49 -14.15
N ILE A 227 -2.05 -29.60 -14.28
CA ILE A 227 -1.29 -30.82 -13.99
C ILE A 227 -0.27 -30.63 -12.87
N ASN A 228 -0.11 -29.42 -12.34
CA ASN A 228 0.90 -29.05 -11.36
C ASN A 228 0.24 -28.62 -10.05
N ALA A 229 0.68 -29.19 -8.93
CA ALA A 229 0.27 -28.76 -7.59
C ALA A 229 1.49 -28.39 -6.74
N LEU A 230 1.37 -27.26 -6.04
CA LEU A 230 2.23 -26.91 -4.91
C LEU A 230 1.44 -27.13 -3.63
N VAL A 231 1.80 -28.14 -2.86
CA VAL A 231 1.04 -28.57 -1.68
C VAL A 231 1.80 -28.21 -0.41
N PHE A 232 1.25 -27.29 0.39
CA PHE A 232 1.74 -26.96 1.72
C PHE A 232 1.18 -27.96 2.72
N GLY A 233 1.98 -28.99 3.00
CA GLY A 233 1.62 -30.11 3.86
C GLY A 233 2.02 -31.47 3.28
N THR A 234 1.51 -32.53 3.92
CA THR A 234 1.83 -33.92 3.58
C THR A 234 0.76 -34.54 2.68
N VAL A 235 1.22 -35.24 1.63
CA VAL A 235 0.36 -35.92 0.66
C VAL A 235 0.48 -37.44 0.81
N SER A 236 -0.64 -38.15 0.80
CA SER A 236 -0.68 -39.61 0.78
C SER A 236 -1.02 -40.16 -0.61
N GLY A 237 -0.35 -41.26 -0.98
CA GLY A 237 -0.57 -41.94 -2.26
C GLY A 237 0.21 -41.33 -3.43
N GLN A 238 -0.24 -41.63 -4.65
CA GLN A 238 0.33 -41.13 -5.91
C GLN A 238 -0.79 -40.66 -6.84
N ALA A 239 -0.51 -39.65 -7.65
CA ALA A 239 -1.39 -39.17 -8.72
C ALA A 239 -0.67 -39.30 -10.07
N PRO A 240 -0.72 -40.49 -10.73
CA PRO A 240 -0.06 -40.68 -12.01
C PRO A 240 -0.52 -39.65 -13.05
N GLY A 241 0.44 -39.03 -13.74
CA GLY A 241 0.18 -37.98 -14.74
C GLY A 241 0.12 -36.56 -14.17
N PHE A 242 0.27 -36.38 -12.86
CA PHE A 242 0.31 -35.08 -12.20
C PHE A 242 1.65 -34.87 -11.50
N VAL A 243 2.09 -33.62 -11.42
CA VAL A 243 3.31 -33.20 -10.72
C VAL A 243 2.89 -32.53 -9.41
N ILE A 244 3.14 -33.22 -8.30
CA ILE A 244 2.81 -32.72 -6.96
C ILE A 244 4.12 -32.44 -6.22
N LYS A 245 4.41 -31.17 -5.97
CA LYS A 245 5.54 -30.74 -5.13
C LYS A 245 5.01 -30.46 -3.72
N GLN A 246 5.53 -31.19 -2.74
CA GLN A 246 5.23 -30.96 -1.32
C GLN A 246 6.19 -29.91 -0.76
N LEU A 247 5.65 -28.94 -0.04
CA LEU A 247 6.37 -27.88 0.65
C LEU A 247 6.01 -27.93 2.14
N ALA A 248 6.98 -27.62 3.00
CA ALA A 248 6.71 -27.37 4.41
C ALA A 248 6.44 -25.87 4.59
N PHE A 249 5.63 -25.51 5.58
CA PHE A 249 5.49 -24.11 5.99
C PHE A 249 6.64 -23.77 6.94
N ARG A 250 7.84 -23.61 6.36
CA ARG A 250 9.04 -23.12 7.05
C ARG A 250 9.38 -21.74 6.51
N GLU A 251 10.05 -20.93 7.31
CA GLU A 251 10.42 -19.57 6.93
C GLU A 251 11.26 -19.57 5.65
N GLU A 252 12.24 -20.45 5.53
CA GLU A 252 13.10 -20.51 4.33
C GLU A 252 12.31 -20.90 3.08
N ASP A 253 11.38 -21.85 3.21
CA ASP A 253 10.51 -22.26 2.10
C ASP A 253 9.56 -21.11 1.70
N TYR A 254 9.04 -20.36 2.68
CA TYR A 254 8.18 -19.20 2.45
C TYR A 254 8.91 -18.06 1.74
N PHE A 255 10.06 -17.62 2.27
CA PHE A 255 10.83 -16.53 1.67
C PHE A 255 11.44 -16.91 0.31
N SER A 256 11.61 -18.21 0.00
CA SER A 256 12.12 -18.67 -1.30
C SER A 256 11.23 -18.33 -2.51
N PHE A 257 9.98 -17.89 -2.28
CA PHE A 257 9.11 -17.37 -3.33
C PHE A 257 9.49 -15.98 -3.82
N TRP A 258 10.41 -15.30 -3.13
CA TRP A 258 10.99 -14.04 -3.57
C TRP A 258 12.48 -14.23 -3.87
N GLU A 259 12.91 -13.81 -5.06
CA GLU A 259 14.34 -13.74 -5.39
C GLU A 259 14.99 -12.55 -4.68
N LYS A 260 14.24 -11.46 -4.56
CA LYS A 260 14.64 -10.23 -3.88
C LYS A 260 13.41 -9.56 -3.30
N TYR A 261 13.56 -9.00 -2.11
CA TYR A 261 12.57 -8.10 -1.53
C TYR A 261 13.23 -7.04 -0.65
N GLN A 262 12.62 -5.87 -0.62
CA GLN A 262 12.97 -4.68 0.15
C GLN A 262 11.86 -4.30 1.11
N ASP A 263 10.61 -4.64 0.81
CA ASP A 263 9.48 -4.42 1.70
C ASP A 263 9.07 -5.73 2.41
N ILE A 264 8.61 -5.60 3.65
CA ILE A 264 7.93 -6.66 4.41
C ILE A 264 6.71 -6.04 5.08
N VAL A 265 5.60 -6.77 5.07
CA VAL A 265 4.42 -6.41 5.85
C VAL A 265 4.42 -7.19 7.15
N LEU A 266 4.37 -6.49 8.28
CA LEU A 266 4.25 -7.05 9.62
C LEU A 266 2.86 -6.79 10.17
N ILE A 267 2.28 -7.81 10.80
CA ILE A 267 1.03 -7.70 11.53
C ILE A 267 1.14 -8.44 12.86
N GLY A 268 0.42 -7.97 13.88
CA GLY A 268 0.32 -8.63 15.17
C GLY A 268 -0.12 -10.08 15.04
N PHE A 269 0.53 -10.98 15.78
CA PHE A 269 0.33 -12.42 15.69
C PHE A 269 -1.15 -12.80 15.87
N ASP A 270 -1.88 -12.14 16.75
CA ASP A 270 -3.29 -12.44 17.03
C ASP A 270 -4.28 -11.45 16.38
N ASN A 271 -3.82 -10.58 15.47
CA ASN A 271 -4.68 -9.61 14.78
C ASN A 271 -5.40 -10.26 13.57
N GLU A 272 -6.37 -11.13 13.86
CA GLU A 272 -7.17 -11.81 12.85
C GLU A 272 -8.02 -10.82 12.02
N ASP A 273 -8.57 -9.79 12.67
CA ASP A 273 -9.51 -8.84 12.05
C ASP A 273 -8.89 -8.08 10.86
N SER A 274 -7.60 -7.75 10.94
CA SER A 274 -6.89 -7.02 9.87
C SER A 274 -6.00 -7.91 9.00
N SER A 275 -5.89 -9.20 9.32
CA SER A 275 -4.97 -10.12 8.65
C SER A 275 -5.21 -10.28 7.16
N LEU A 276 -6.47 -10.39 6.74
CA LEU A 276 -6.82 -10.50 5.32
C LEU A 276 -6.44 -9.23 4.57
N MET A 277 -6.66 -8.06 5.16
CA MET A 277 -6.29 -6.78 4.56
C MET A 277 -4.78 -6.61 4.45
N ALA A 278 -4.05 -7.01 5.50
CA ALA A 278 -2.59 -7.01 5.48
C ALA A 278 -2.04 -7.93 4.38
N ALA A 279 -2.66 -9.07 4.15
CA ALA A 279 -2.23 -10.01 3.12
C ALA A 279 -2.46 -9.51 1.69
N LEU A 280 -3.57 -8.81 1.47
CA LEU A 280 -3.85 -8.12 0.22
C LEU A 280 -2.87 -6.98 -0.03
N TYR A 281 -2.62 -6.18 1.00
CA TYR A 281 -1.64 -5.12 0.95
C TYR A 281 -0.24 -5.66 0.65
N ALA A 282 0.14 -6.77 1.27
CA ALA A 282 1.38 -7.48 0.98
C ALA A 282 1.41 -7.99 -0.47
N ALA A 283 0.30 -8.52 -1.00
CA ALA A 283 0.20 -8.93 -2.40
C ALA A 283 0.39 -7.74 -3.35
N GLU A 284 -0.23 -6.60 -3.06
CA GLU A 284 -0.11 -5.36 -3.83
C GLU A 284 1.32 -4.79 -3.79
N LEU A 285 2.00 -4.92 -2.66
CA LEU A 285 3.42 -4.58 -2.52
C LEU A 285 4.36 -5.63 -3.16
N ASN A 286 3.84 -6.79 -3.57
CA ASN A 286 4.64 -7.97 -3.87
C ASN A 286 5.64 -8.31 -2.73
N ALA A 287 5.21 -8.19 -1.48
CA ALA A 287 6.04 -8.33 -0.29
C ALA A 287 5.65 -9.57 0.54
N PRO A 288 6.57 -10.16 1.32
CA PRO A 288 6.23 -11.14 2.33
C PRO A 288 5.33 -10.55 3.42
N LEU A 289 4.40 -11.36 3.94
CA LEU A 289 3.59 -11.06 5.13
C LEU A 289 4.08 -11.91 6.30
N ILE A 290 4.32 -11.30 7.46
CA ILE A 290 4.76 -12.00 8.67
C ILE A 290 3.86 -11.65 9.85
N PHE A 291 3.42 -12.68 10.57
CA PHE A 291 2.69 -12.57 11.83
C PHE A 291 3.69 -12.60 13.00
N VAL A 292 3.74 -11.53 13.77
CA VAL A 292 4.76 -11.36 14.82
C VAL A 292 4.18 -10.94 16.17
N ASP A 293 4.77 -11.45 17.25
CA ASP A 293 4.56 -11.04 18.63
C ASP A 293 5.90 -10.85 19.34
N ASP A 294 5.84 -10.57 20.64
CA ASP A 294 7.01 -10.47 21.50
C ASP A 294 7.80 -11.79 21.63
N LYS A 295 7.29 -12.94 21.17
CA LYS A 295 7.96 -14.24 21.30
C LYS A 295 8.71 -14.64 20.05
N ASN A 296 8.19 -14.34 18.87
CA ASN A 296 8.71 -14.84 17.60
C ASN A 296 9.41 -13.80 16.72
N ILE A 297 9.30 -12.49 17.00
CA ILE A 297 9.88 -11.44 16.14
C ILE A 297 11.40 -11.61 15.92
N LYS A 298 12.10 -12.17 16.91
CA LYS A 298 13.55 -12.44 16.83
C LYS A 298 13.91 -13.52 15.82
N ASP A 299 13.01 -14.46 15.56
CA ASP A 299 13.23 -15.49 14.54
C ASP A 299 13.29 -14.85 13.14
N TYR A 300 12.68 -13.68 12.97
CA TYR A 300 12.65 -12.92 11.71
C TYR A 300 13.71 -11.82 11.57
N GLU A 301 14.63 -11.67 12.53
CA GLU A 301 15.61 -10.57 12.53
C GLU A 301 16.46 -10.51 11.24
N GLU A 302 16.94 -11.67 10.77
CA GLU A 302 17.73 -11.76 9.52
C GLU A 302 16.92 -11.35 8.29
N TRP A 303 15.62 -11.65 8.28
CA TRP A 303 14.75 -11.33 7.16
C TRP A 303 14.36 -9.85 7.15
N ILE A 304 14.25 -9.22 8.34
CA ILE A 304 13.86 -7.82 8.57
C ILE A 304 15.03 -6.84 8.41
N ASP A 305 16.27 -7.27 8.67
CA ASP A 305 17.47 -6.41 8.62
C ASP A 305 17.55 -5.63 7.29
N LYS A 306 17.65 -4.30 7.43
CA LYS A 306 17.72 -3.33 6.33
C LYS A 306 16.57 -3.43 5.33
N LYS A 307 15.39 -3.85 5.78
CA LYS A 307 14.15 -3.80 4.97
C LYS A 307 13.31 -2.60 5.37
N LYS A 308 12.41 -2.23 4.46
CA LYS A 308 11.32 -1.31 4.72
C LYS A 308 10.15 -2.11 5.29
N ILE A 309 9.72 -1.74 6.47
CA ILE A 309 8.72 -2.49 7.24
C ILE A 309 7.41 -1.73 7.22
N HIS A 310 6.34 -2.41 6.82
CA HIS A 310 4.98 -1.90 6.84
C HIS A 310 4.23 -2.56 7.99
N ILE A 311 3.99 -1.81 9.06
CA ILE A 311 3.33 -2.29 10.27
C ILE A 311 1.84 -2.03 10.12
N ILE A 312 1.04 -3.09 10.12
CA ILE A 312 -0.41 -3.01 10.04
C ILE A 312 -1.02 -2.90 11.43
N ASP A 313 -1.83 -1.86 11.63
CA ASP A 313 -2.41 -1.45 12.91
C ASP A 313 -1.34 -1.21 14.00
N THR A 314 -1.57 -1.78 15.19
CA THR A 314 -0.70 -1.68 16.34
C THR A 314 -0.01 -3.02 16.55
N LEU A 315 1.30 -2.95 16.80
CA LEU A 315 2.13 -4.11 17.03
C LEU A 315 2.71 -4.04 18.44
N ASP A 316 2.27 -4.94 19.32
CA ASP A 316 2.85 -5.07 20.66
C ASP A 316 4.02 -6.05 20.64
N LEU A 317 5.23 -5.50 20.51
CA LEU A 317 6.47 -6.27 20.56
C LEU A 317 7.09 -6.34 21.96
N GLY A 318 6.46 -5.72 22.96
CA GLY A 318 6.96 -5.67 24.33
C GLY A 318 8.44 -5.26 24.43
N LYS A 319 9.28 -6.15 24.97
CA LYS A 319 10.73 -5.91 25.16
C LYS A 319 11.56 -6.10 23.88
N ASN A 320 10.97 -6.64 22.83
CA ASN A 320 11.66 -6.97 21.58
C ASN A 320 11.37 -5.95 20.46
N SER A 321 10.88 -4.76 20.83
CA SER A 321 10.75 -3.65 19.88
C SER A 321 12.09 -3.20 19.30
N ASP A 322 13.20 -3.57 19.94
CA ASP A 322 14.55 -3.30 19.45
C ASP A 322 14.87 -4.00 18.12
N VAL A 323 14.17 -5.08 17.78
CA VAL A 323 14.31 -5.75 16.47
C VAL A 323 13.89 -4.84 15.31
N LEU A 324 12.99 -3.87 15.54
CA LEU A 324 12.63 -2.91 14.49
C LEU A 324 13.73 -1.87 14.24
N ASN A 325 14.67 -1.68 15.17
CA ASN A 325 15.79 -0.74 14.97
C ASN A 325 16.76 -1.15 13.85
N VAL A 326 16.70 -2.42 13.40
CA VAL A 326 17.50 -2.88 12.25
C VAL A 326 16.79 -2.64 10.91
N ALA A 327 15.53 -2.20 10.92
CA ALA A 327 14.81 -1.80 9.72
C ALA A 327 15.39 -0.51 9.13
N ASN A 328 15.30 -0.38 7.80
CA ASN A 328 15.69 0.86 7.11
C ASN A 328 14.65 1.97 7.27
N LEU A 329 13.37 1.60 7.35
CA LEU A 329 12.24 2.51 7.43
C LEU A 329 11.02 1.76 7.96
N GLU A 330 10.24 2.42 8.80
CA GLU A 330 8.96 1.93 9.30
C GLU A 330 7.82 2.79 8.71
N ILE A 331 6.80 2.13 8.17
CA ILE A 331 5.55 2.74 7.73
C ILE A 331 4.43 2.10 8.54
N HIS A 332 3.65 2.92 9.23
CA HIS A 332 2.44 2.47 9.92
C HIS A 332 1.25 2.64 9.01
N VAL A 333 0.47 1.58 8.85
CA VAL A 333 -0.76 1.58 8.05
C VAL A 333 -1.89 1.07 8.93
N SER A 334 -2.88 1.92 9.19
CA SER A 334 -4.06 1.55 9.96
C SER A 334 -5.00 0.66 9.15
N GLY A 335 -5.84 -0.11 9.83
CA GLY A 335 -6.87 -0.93 9.21
C GLY A 335 -7.93 -0.11 8.45
N GLU A 336 -8.14 1.16 8.82
CA GLU A 336 -9.02 2.07 8.06
C GLU A 336 -8.38 2.46 6.73
N GLU A 337 -7.10 2.85 6.74
CA GLU A 337 -6.32 3.12 5.53
C GLU A 337 -6.25 1.89 4.62
N LEU A 338 -6.05 0.69 5.19
CA LEU A 338 -6.08 -0.54 4.39
C LEU A 338 -7.44 -0.78 3.73
N ARG A 339 -8.55 -0.50 4.44
CA ARG A 339 -9.89 -0.69 3.86
C ARG A 339 -10.12 0.24 2.69
N THR A 340 -9.65 1.48 2.74
CA THR A 340 -9.79 2.40 1.60
C THR A 340 -8.93 1.93 0.42
N MET A 341 -7.70 1.47 0.69
CA MET A 341 -6.78 0.93 -0.33
C MET A 341 -7.33 -0.32 -1.02
N VAL A 342 -8.00 -1.21 -0.29
CA VAL A 342 -8.35 -2.56 -0.77
C VAL A 342 -9.84 -2.75 -1.08
N SER A 343 -10.68 -1.76 -0.80
CA SER A 343 -12.16 -1.85 -0.96
C SER A 343 -12.65 -2.27 -2.35
N GLY A 344 -11.87 -2.07 -3.42
CA GLY A 344 -12.20 -2.52 -4.77
C GLY A 344 -12.05 -4.03 -5.03
N ASP A 345 -11.22 -4.72 -4.25
CA ASP A 345 -10.70 -6.06 -4.58
C ASP A 345 -11.27 -7.19 -3.70
N PHE A 346 -12.20 -6.88 -2.80
CA PHE A 346 -12.72 -7.86 -1.84
C PHE A 346 -13.59 -8.96 -2.47
N ASP A 347 -14.37 -8.65 -3.50
CA ASP A 347 -15.16 -9.66 -4.21
C ASP A 347 -14.28 -10.57 -5.07
N MET A 348 -13.12 -10.08 -5.51
CA MET A 348 -12.11 -10.90 -6.17
C MET A 348 -11.62 -11.99 -5.22
N LEU A 349 -11.24 -11.65 -3.98
CA LEU A 349 -10.75 -12.63 -2.99
C LEU A 349 -11.68 -13.80 -2.70
N LYS A 350 -13.00 -13.57 -2.65
CA LYS A 350 -13.96 -14.67 -2.44
C LYS A 350 -13.90 -15.69 -3.57
N SER A 351 -13.47 -15.27 -4.77
CA SER A 351 -13.23 -16.17 -5.90
C SER A 351 -11.85 -16.83 -5.88
N LEU A 352 -10.90 -16.30 -5.09
CA LEU A 352 -9.50 -16.73 -5.04
C LEU A 352 -9.27 -17.88 -4.07
N VAL A 353 -10.00 -17.90 -2.95
CA VAL A 353 -9.84 -18.91 -1.90
C VAL A 353 -11.05 -19.83 -1.91
N GLU A 354 -10.88 -21.01 -2.50
CA GLU A 354 -11.91 -22.06 -2.43
C GLU A 354 -11.63 -22.96 -1.23
N VAL A 355 -12.57 -22.97 -0.29
CA VAL A 355 -12.52 -23.89 0.86
C VAL A 355 -13.27 -25.17 0.49
N LYS A 356 -12.59 -26.31 0.58
CA LYS A 356 -13.19 -27.64 0.33
C LYS A 356 -13.18 -28.50 1.60
N ASP A 357 -14.25 -29.26 1.79
CA ASP A 357 -14.42 -30.25 2.86
C ASP A 357 -13.76 -31.62 2.57
#